data_AF-A0A5S3ULR6-F1
#
_entry.id   AF-A0A5S3ULR6-F1
#
_cell.length_a   1.000
_cell.length_b   1.000
_cell.length_c   1.000
_cell.angle_alpha   90.00
_cell.angle_beta   90.00
_cell.angle_gamma   90.00
#
_symmetry.space_group_name_H-M   'P 1'
#
loop_
_entity.id
_entity.type
_entity.pdbx_description
1 polymer ?
#
loop_
_entity_poly.entity_id
_entity_poly.type
_entity_poly.pdbx_seq_one_letter_code
_entity_poly.pdbx_strand_id
1 'polypeptide(L)'
;MLASTPSTPIRMIKHVLLWCIFSYFYHSGINVLVAMAHDAQPDYGLLSSIAYGIGFNVLVGHLIGKYDKHWPVIAAIFIAVVGLVVVPLILMGQASLKDTYFILAMVISLPVATLVIEKIKQRISLNTEQTQ
;
A
#
# COMPACT_ATOMS: atom_id res chain seq x y z
N MET A 1 35.25 -8.93 8.62
CA MET A 1 34.44 -8.91 7.37
C MET A 1 33.86 -7.49 7.24
N LEU A 2 34.50 -6.62 6.45
CA LEU A 2 34.07 -5.24 6.27
C LEU A 2 32.83 -5.22 5.36
N ALA A 3 31.66 -4.94 5.92
CA ALA A 3 30.45 -4.76 5.12
C ALA A 3 30.61 -3.49 4.28
N SER A 4 30.87 -3.67 2.97
CA SER A 4 30.89 -2.58 2.00
C SER A 4 29.55 -1.84 2.04
N THR A 5 29.57 -0.58 2.45
CA THR A 5 28.38 0.27 2.43
C THR A 5 27.85 0.30 1.00
N PRO A 6 26.59 -0.12 0.74
CA PRO A 6 26.08 -0.20 -0.62
C PRO A 6 26.08 1.21 -1.23
N SER A 7 26.60 1.32 -2.45
CA SER A 7 26.51 2.56 -3.21
C SER A 7 25.04 2.98 -3.34
N THR A 8 24.77 4.28 -3.30
CA THR A 8 23.44 4.89 -3.42
C THR A 8 22.52 4.22 -4.47
N PRO A 9 22.98 3.86 -5.68
CA PRO A 9 22.15 3.15 -6.67
C PRO A 9 21.72 1.74 -6.24
N ILE A 10 22.60 0.95 -5.62
CA ILE A 10 22.27 -0.41 -5.14
C ILE A 10 21.18 -0.34 -4.05
N ARG A 11 21.21 0.69 -3.21
CA ARG A 11 20.15 0.94 -2.22
C ARG A 11 18.82 1.23 -2.90
N MET A 12 18.79 2.11 -3.91
CA MET A 12 17.56 2.44 -4.65
C MET A 12 16.93 1.23 -5.33
N ILE A 13 17.75 0.38 -5.97
CA ILE A 13 17.27 -0.85 -6.63
C ILE A 13 16.53 -1.76 -5.63
N LYS A 14 17.06 -1.91 -4.42
CA LYS A 14 16.42 -2.73 -3.37
C LYS A 14 15.05 -2.16 -2.96
N HIS A 15 14.92 -0.84 -2.84
CA HIS A 15 13.64 -0.20 -2.55
C HIS A 15 12.63 -0.43 -3.68
N VAL A 16 13.03 -0.20 -4.93
CA VAL A 16 12.13 -0.39 -6.08
C VAL A 16 11.69 -1.86 -6.21
N LEU A 17 12.60 -2.82 -6.03
CA LEU A 17 12.24 -4.25 -6.00
C LEU A 17 11.23 -4.58 -4.90
N LEU A 18 11.43 -4.04 -3.70
CA LEU A 18 10.49 -4.18 -2.59
C LEU A 18 9.11 -3.61 -2.96
N TRP A 19 9.08 -2.42 -3.58
CA TRP A 19 7.84 -1.78 -4.00
C TRP A 19 7.11 -2.60 -5.08
N CYS A 20 7.83 -3.18 -6.02
CA CYS A 20 7.24 -4.08 -7.02
C CYS A 20 6.59 -5.31 -6.37
N ILE A 21 7.28 -5.96 -5.42
CA ILE A 21 6.74 -7.10 -4.68
C ILE A 21 5.48 -6.68 -3.90
N PHE A 22 5.54 -5.54 -3.21
CA PHE A 22 4.39 -5.02 -2.47
C PHE A 22 3.23 -4.64 -3.40
N SER A 23 3.50 -4.16 -4.61
CA SER A 23 2.48 -3.86 -5.61
C SER A 23 1.70 -5.10 -6.03
N TYR A 24 2.40 -6.22 -6.23
CA TYR A 24 1.75 -7.50 -6.54
C TYR A 24 0.89 -8.00 -5.38
N PHE A 25 1.42 -7.98 -4.14
CA PHE A 25 0.64 -8.37 -2.97
C PHE A 25 -0.54 -7.43 -2.72
N TYR A 26 -0.37 -6.14 -3.00
CA TYR A 26 -1.42 -5.15 -2.91
C TYR A 26 -2.55 -5.46 -3.91
N HIS A 27 -2.22 -5.74 -5.17
CA HIS A 27 -3.17 -6.19 -6.18
C HIS A 27 -3.96 -7.42 -5.72
N SER A 28 -3.25 -8.45 -5.25
CA SER A 28 -3.86 -9.69 -4.79
C SER A 28 -4.79 -9.46 -3.59
N GLY A 29 -4.36 -8.67 -2.60
CA GLY A 29 -5.16 -8.37 -1.42
C GLY A 29 -6.42 -7.58 -1.75
N ILE A 30 -6.31 -6.59 -2.65
CA ILE A 30 -7.45 -5.82 -3.15
C ILE A 30 -8.46 -6.71 -3.89
N ASN A 31 -8.01 -7.69 -4.68
CA ASN A 31 -8.92 -8.63 -5.34
C ASN A 31 -9.69 -9.50 -4.34
N VAL A 32 -9.01 -10.05 -3.34
CA VAL A 32 -9.65 -10.84 -2.27
C VAL A 32 -10.65 -9.97 -1.52
N LEU A 33 -10.31 -8.72 -1.24
CA LEU A 33 -11.18 -7.78 -0.54
C LEU A 33 -12.44 -7.43 -1.32
N VAL A 34 -12.32 -7.19 -2.62
CA VAL A 34 -13.47 -6.93 -3.49
C VAL A 34 -14.35 -8.17 -3.60
N ALA A 35 -13.76 -9.37 -3.67
CA ALA A 35 -14.52 -10.62 -3.62
C ALA A 35 -15.29 -10.76 -2.30
N MET A 36 -14.63 -10.51 -1.15
CA MET A 36 -15.31 -10.51 0.16
C MET A 36 -16.45 -9.49 0.24
N ALA A 37 -16.26 -8.29 -0.32
CA ALA A 37 -17.31 -7.27 -0.36
C ALA A 37 -18.50 -7.72 -1.24
N HIS A 38 -18.23 -8.44 -2.33
CA HIS A 38 -19.28 -9.00 -3.18
C HIS A 38 -20.02 -10.16 -2.50
N ASP A 39 -19.29 -11.08 -1.86
CA ASP A 39 -19.84 -12.25 -1.17
C ASP A 39 -20.73 -11.87 0.03
N ALA A 40 -20.50 -10.71 0.63
CA ALA A 40 -21.34 -10.18 1.70
C ALA A 40 -22.74 -9.71 1.23
N GLN A 41 -23.04 -9.75 -0.08
CA GLN A 41 -24.28 -9.28 -0.71
C GLN A 41 -24.77 -7.89 -0.22
N PRO A 42 -23.92 -6.86 -0.19
CA PRO A 42 -24.33 -5.54 0.26
C PRO A 42 -25.23 -4.85 -0.77
N ASP A 43 -26.19 -4.05 -0.29
CA ASP A 43 -27.02 -3.17 -1.13
C ASP A 43 -26.17 -2.19 -1.96
N TYR A 44 -24.94 -1.88 -1.51
CA TYR A 44 -24.01 -0.94 -2.16
C TYR A 44 -22.60 -1.54 -2.34
N GLY A 45 -22.42 -2.44 -3.30
CA GLY A 45 -21.15 -3.16 -3.53
C GLY A 45 -19.89 -2.31 -3.71
N LEU A 46 -19.96 -1.20 -4.47
CA LEU A 46 -18.83 -0.29 -4.67
C LEU A 46 -18.41 0.40 -3.37
N LEU A 47 -19.39 0.91 -2.60
CA LEU A 47 -19.12 1.64 -1.37
C LEU A 47 -18.55 0.71 -0.29
N SER A 48 -19.11 -0.50 -0.15
CA SER A 48 -18.58 -1.52 0.75
C SER A 48 -17.15 -1.92 0.40
N SER A 49 -16.86 -2.09 -0.89
CA SER A 49 -15.50 -2.38 -1.38
C SER A 49 -14.54 -1.24 -1.02
N ILE A 50 -14.93 0.02 -1.19
CA ILE A 50 -14.11 1.18 -0.82
C ILE A 50 -13.87 1.21 0.70
N ALA A 51 -14.92 1.01 1.50
CA ALA A 51 -14.81 1.01 2.96
C ALA A 51 -13.84 -0.06 3.46
N TYR A 52 -13.96 -1.29 2.94
CA TYR A 52 -13.02 -2.36 3.25
C TYR A 52 -11.62 -2.00 2.76
N GLY A 53 -11.50 -1.46 1.54
CA GLY A 53 -10.23 -1.08 0.93
C GLY A 53 -9.47 -0.04 1.75
N ILE A 54 -10.16 0.92 2.36
CA ILE A 54 -9.57 1.90 3.29
C ILE A 54 -9.00 1.18 4.52
N GLY A 55 -9.75 0.25 5.12
CA GLY A 55 -9.26 -0.54 6.25
C GLY A 55 -8.03 -1.36 5.89
N PHE A 56 -8.02 -1.98 4.70
CA PHE A 56 -6.86 -2.69 4.19
C PHE A 56 -5.66 -1.76 3.95
N ASN A 57 -5.88 -0.54 3.43
CA ASN A 57 -4.84 0.45 3.23
C ASN A 57 -4.17 0.91 4.52
N VAL A 58 -4.87 0.90 5.66
CA VAL A 58 -4.25 1.12 6.98
C VAL A 58 -3.25 0.01 7.31
N LEU A 59 -3.62 -1.24 7.08
CA LEU A 59 -2.73 -2.39 7.29
C LEU A 59 -1.53 -2.35 6.34
N VAL A 60 -1.77 -2.09 5.06
CA VAL A 60 -0.70 -1.98 4.06
C VAL A 60 0.21 -0.79 4.36
N GLY A 61 -0.33 0.37 4.69
CA GLY A 61 0.44 1.55 5.10
C GLY A 61 1.31 1.28 6.33
N HIS A 62 0.81 0.47 7.28
CA HIS A 62 1.61 0.00 8.40
C HIS A 62 2.81 -0.84 7.96
N LEU A 63 2.63 -1.76 7.01
CA LEU A 63 3.70 -2.58 6.46
C LEU A 63 4.70 -1.73 5.66
N ILE A 64 4.23 -0.80 4.83
CA ILE A 64 5.08 0.12 4.07
C ILE A 64 5.99 0.89 5.03
N GLY A 65 5.47 1.56 6.05
CA GLY A 65 6.31 2.28 7.02
C GLY A 65 7.16 1.36 7.93
N LYS A 66 6.90 0.05 7.93
CA LYS A 66 7.75 -0.93 8.62
C LYS A 66 8.96 -1.30 7.76
N TYR A 67 8.78 -1.55 6.46
CA TYR A 67 9.81 -2.06 5.58
C TYR A 67 10.52 -1.00 4.73
N ASP A 68 9.87 0.14 4.44
CA ASP A 68 10.49 1.30 3.82
C ASP A 68 10.63 2.44 4.82
N LYS A 69 11.88 2.73 5.21
CA LYS A 69 12.22 3.79 6.17
C LYS A 69 12.63 5.11 5.53
N HIS A 70 12.85 5.13 4.22
CA HIS A 70 13.38 6.31 3.55
C HIS A 70 12.26 7.12 2.89
N TRP A 71 11.39 6.46 2.11
CA TRP A 71 10.35 7.13 1.33
C TRP A 71 9.01 6.40 1.35
N PRO A 72 8.43 6.11 2.52
CA PRO A 72 7.21 5.29 2.65
C PRO A 72 6.00 5.88 1.92
N VAL A 73 5.84 7.21 1.87
CA VAL A 73 4.72 7.84 1.15
C VAL A 73 4.87 7.69 -0.37
N ILE A 74 6.09 7.86 -0.89
CA ILE A 74 6.37 7.64 -2.31
C ILE A 74 6.19 6.16 -2.67
N ALA A 75 6.66 5.26 -1.80
CA ALA A 75 6.43 3.83 -1.92
C ALA A 75 4.93 3.52 -1.99
N ALA A 76 4.11 4.13 -1.13
CA ALA A 76 2.66 3.96 -1.14
C ALA A 76 2.01 4.41 -2.45
N ILE A 77 2.40 5.55 -3.00
CA ILE A 77 1.91 6.02 -4.30
C ILE A 77 2.28 5.02 -5.39
N PHE A 78 3.55 4.61 -5.44
CA PHE A 78 4.02 3.63 -6.42
C PHE A 78 3.26 2.31 -6.30
N ILE A 79 3.13 1.77 -5.09
CA ILE A 79 2.46 0.50 -4.81
C ILE A 79 0.99 0.53 -5.23
N ALA A 80 0.28 1.63 -4.93
CA ALA A 80 -1.11 1.78 -5.34
C ALA A 80 -1.25 1.82 -6.86
N VAL A 81 -0.47 2.66 -7.54
CA VAL A 81 -0.56 2.82 -8.99
C VAL A 81 -0.16 1.53 -9.71
N VAL A 82 0.97 0.94 -9.35
CA VAL A 82 1.46 -0.28 -9.99
C VAL A 82 0.56 -1.46 -9.66
N GLY A 83 0.11 -1.62 -8.41
CA GLY A 83 -0.76 -2.72 -8.00
C GLY A 83 -2.18 -2.64 -8.59
N LEU A 84 -2.73 -1.44 -8.78
CA LEU A 84 -4.11 -1.29 -9.29
C LEU A 84 -4.20 -1.15 -10.81
N VAL A 85 -3.13 -0.69 -11.47
CA VAL A 85 -3.14 -0.42 -12.90
C VAL A 85 -2.18 -1.34 -13.64
N VAL A 86 -0.89 -1.31 -13.29
CA VAL A 86 0.16 -1.99 -14.06
C VAL A 86 0.06 -3.51 -13.94
N VAL A 87 -0.06 -4.04 -12.72
CA VAL A 87 -0.18 -5.49 -12.46
C VAL A 87 -1.38 -6.11 -13.18
N PRO A 88 -2.63 -5.62 -13.04
CA PRO A 88 -3.77 -6.20 -13.75
C PRO A 88 -3.64 -6.09 -15.27
N LEU A 89 -3.12 -4.97 -15.78
CA LEU A 89 -2.91 -4.81 -17.23
C LEU A 89 -1.94 -5.84 -17.79
N ILE A 90 -0.83 -6.12 -17.09
CA ILE A 90 0.17 -7.10 -17.53
C ILE A 90 -0.37 -8.53 -17.43
N LEU A 91 -1.10 -8.86 -16.36
CA LEU A 91 -1.52 -10.24 -16.08
C LEU A 91 -2.81 -10.65 -16.80
N MET A 92 -3.77 -9.72 -16.93
CA MET A 92 -5.15 -10.04 -17.32
C MET A 92 -5.76 -9.04 -18.32
N GLY A 93 -5.02 -8.01 -18.71
CA GLY A 93 -5.47 -6.98 -19.66
C GLY A 93 -6.50 -6.00 -19.07
N GLN A 94 -7.10 -5.17 -19.94
CA GLN A 94 -7.97 -4.07 -19.51
C GLN A 94 -9.26 -4.52 -18.80
N ALA A 95 -9.76 -5.73 -19.08
CA ALA A 95 -10.97 -6.26 -18.47
C ALA A 95 -10.82 -6.52 -16.95
N SER A 96 -9.59 -6.58 -16.44
CA SER A 96 -9.30 -6.76 -15.01
C SER A 96 -9.25 -5.44 -14.23
N LEU A 97 -9.29 -4.29 -14.92
CA LEU A 97 -9.32 -2.99 -14.27
C LEU A 97 -10.63 -2.83 -13.48
N LYS A 98 -10.48 -2.40 -12.23
CA LYS A 98 -11.62 -2.10 -11.36
C LYS A 98 -12.24 -0.76 -11.75
N ASP A 99 -13.40 -0.49 -11.16
CA ASP A 99 -14.08 0.79 -11.29
C ASP A 99 -13.13 1.98 -11.04
N THR A 100 -13.24 3.03 -11.86
CA THR A 100 -12.31 4.17 -11.81
C THR A 100 -12.39 4.91 -10.47
N TYR A 101 -13.59 5.03 -9.89
CA TYR A 101 -13.77 5.65 -8.57
C TYR A 101 -13.14 4.81 -7.47
N PHE A 102 -13.22 3.48 -7.58
CA PHE A 102 -12.53 2.58 -6.66
C PHE A 102 -11.00 2.77 -6.75
N ILE A 103 -10.43 2.78 -7.95
CA ILE A 103 -8.99 2.99 -8.16
C ILE A 103 -8.57 4.34 -7.57
N LEU A 104 -9.30 5.41 -7.89
CA LEU A 104 -8.98 6.76 -7.39
C LEU A 104 -9.02 6.81 -5.86
N ALA A 105 -10.05 6.21 -5.23
CA ALA A 105 -10.17 6.14 -3.79
C ALA A 105 -8.99 5.40 -3.15
N MET A 106 -8.53 4.29 -3.74
CA MET A 106 -7.39 3.51 -3.23
C MET A 106 -6.05 4.22 -3.43
N VAL A 107 -5.83 4.85 -4.59
CA VAL A 107 -4.62 5.63 -4.91
C VAL A 107 -4.45 6.81 -3.96
N ILE A 108 -5.54 7.46 -3.55
CA ILE A 108 -5.50 8.57 -2.58
C ILE A 108 -5.38 8.05 -1.14
N SER A 109 -6.15 7.02 -0.78
CA SER A 109 -6.22 6.57 0.62
C SER A 109 -4.98 5.83 1.09
N LEU A 110 -4.25 5.10 0.23
CA LEU A 110 -3.03 4.39 0.66
C LEU A 110 -1.90 5.34 1.13
N PRO A 111 -1.55 6.42 0.40
CA PRO A 111 -0.62 7.44 0.88
C PRO A 111 -1.09 8.11 2.18
N VAL A 112 -2.38 8.44 2.27
CA VAL A 112 -2.96 9.06 3.48
C VAL A 112 -2.86 8.12 4.68
N ALA A 113 -3.23 6.85 4.52
CA ALA A 113 -3.12 5.84 5.56
C ALA A 113 -1.66 5.65 6.02
N THR A 114 -0.73 5.64 5.08
CA THR A 114 0.71 5.56 5.36
C THR A 114 1.16 6.76 6.20
N LEU A 115 0.82 7.98 5.80
CA LEU A 115 1.12 9.21 6.54
C LEU A 115 0.54 9.22 7.97
N VAL A 116 -0.71 8.79 8.13
CA VAL A 116 -1.38 8.71 9.43
C VAL A 116 -0.64 7.74 10.35
N ILE A 117 -0.29 6.55 9.85
CA ILE A 117 0.43 5.54 10.63
C ILE A 117 1.82 6.02 11.02
N GLU A 118 2.53 6.72 10.14
CA GLU A 118 3.82 7.32 10.47
C GLU A 118 3.71 8.33 11.61
N LYS A 119 2.73 9.25 11.54
CA LYS A 119 2.50 10.23 12.60
C LYS A 119 2.13 9.58 13.93
N ILE A 120 1.33 8.51 13.90
CA ILE A 120 0.99 7.75 15.11
C ILE A 120 2.25 7.12 15.70
N LYS A 121 3.09 6.47 14.89
CA LYS A 121 4.34 5.85 15.34
C LYS A 121 5.30 6.88 15.94
N GLN A 122 5.43 8.06 15.33
CA GLN A 122 6.25 9.16 15.83
C GLN A 122 5.75 9.68 17.20
N ARG A 123 4.43 9.83 17.37
CA ARG A 123 3.87 10.25 18.66
C ARG A 123 4.13 9.22 19.76
N ILE A 124 3.98 7.94 19.46
CA ILE A 124 4.23 6.85 20.43
C ILE A 124 5.69 6.83 20.88
N SER A 125 6.64 7.01 19.95
CA SER A 125 8.07 7.03 20.30
C SER A 125 8.41 8.21 21.20
N LEU A 126 7.91 9.40 20.88
CA LEU A 126 8.15 10.61 21.69
C LEU A 126 7.64 10.47 23.12
N ASN A 127 6.43 9.91 23.31
CA ASN A 127 5.87 9.71 24.64
C ASN A 127 6.65 8.68 25.47
N THR A 128 7.28 7.70 24.80
CA THR A 128 8.07 6.67 25.47
C THR A 128 9.39 7.25 26.00
N GLU A 129 10.03 8.13 25.22
CA GLU A 129 11.27 8.81 25.62
C GLU A 129 11.06 9.83 26.76
N GLN A 130 9.88 10.47 26.83
CA GLN A 130 9.55 11.41 27.92
C GLN A 130 9.24 10.73 29.26
N THR A 131 9.02 9.42 29.28
CA THR A 131 8.67 8.66 30.49
C THR A 131 9.89 7.94 31.11
N GLN A 132 11.06 8.04 30.48
CA GLN A 132 12.34 7.48 30.96
C GLN A 132 13.22 8.56 31.60
#